data_AF-A0AAV3TEP6-F1
#
_entry.id   AF-A0AAV3TEP6-F1
#
_cell.length_a   1.000
_cell.length_b   1.000
_cell.length_c   1.000
_cell.angle_alpha   90.00
_cell.angle_beta   90.00
_cell.angle_gamma   90.00
#
_symmetry.space_group_name_H-M   'P 1'
#
loop_
_entity.id
_entity.type
_entity.pdbx_description
1 polymer ?
#
loop_
_entity_poly.entity_id
_entity_poly.type
_entity_poly.pdbx_seq_one_letter_code
_entity_poly.pdbx_strand_id
1 'polypeptide(L)'
;MAERGWPRHALDIGVFEFRRSVRALWADKARFAFTVLGVLLPSLTTSALVVVFAESISGVQTLPAPAYVRGTVALFWLFAVFLIGQRVVSARTRIEAESLMLTTVSARTVAAGLIVAEILRVLAYVGAPVLVLTGICVFLLDSLAGLVLVPAAAVLFTATVVVAGSAAGYAVAWLVATSRFVARHKMVIGSVASFAGMGFYFLFFFPQIEWASQAALAWLPVGWFVDLAIVGTGLAESPLRAVGVLVASAGHLVGGGAVVERETVALWFTEPVSVEPSAADREAGPAGSGDSSRLSRGSSLSAAVRPLTVPNVVSAPVRAVAEWALLRTRRDPNRLMFVMIPVFAIGSPLVSTSVRSGSIGALAAPLGAVGLPWLAGSLFAMNPLGDEGVVLPVTLTAVSGEQYVRGLTVPGLVFGLPIVLVVTGIAGLASPYSPVEQGGLLALGGYLTVVSVVIAPAIGMALPRFSAISVGQSRDVIPPRMSAVGVHAALTVGPGALLAILVVSPAVARAILAGVFGFVPAILLELLAASNGGLLAGADEPFRGIGRAIQAIGLEQLQIGGAAALLIGGVLVSSLLYRRAVRRFDRYTPP
;
A
#
# COMPACT_ATOMS: atom_id res chain seq x y z
N MET A 1 17.91 -14.80 -32.71
CA MET A 1 17.02 -14.96 -33.88
C MET A 1 15.68 -15.47 -33.37
N ALA A 2 14.56 -14.86 -33.78
CA ALA A 2 13.25 -15.31 -33.34
C ALA A 2 12.89 -16.63 -34.04
N GLU A 3 12.43 -17.61 -33.28
CA GLU A 3 11.95 -18.89 -33.82
C GLU A 3 10.71 -18.69 -34.70
N ARG A 4 10.46 -19.63 -35.62
CA ARG A 4 9.22 -19.63 -36.41
C ARG A 4 8.02 -19.78 -35.47
N GLY A 5 7.04 -18.89 -35.60
CA GLY A 5 5.84 -18.92 -34.75
C GLY A 5 5.97 -18.20 -33.41
N TRP A 6 7.07 -17.46 -33.16
CA TRP A 6 7.28 -16.71 -31.92
C TRP A 6 6.09 -15.86 -31.43
N PRO A 7 5.24 -15.23 -32.29
CA PRO A 7 4.11 -14.45 -31.79
C PRO A 7 3.04 -15.34 -31.12
N ARG A 8 2.83 -16.55 -31.65
CA ARG A 8 1.89 -17.52 -31.07
C ARG A 8 2.41 -18.03 -29.74
N HIS A 9 3.69 -18.41 -29.68
CA HIS A 9 4.31 -18.83 -28.42
C HIS A 9 4.29 -17.72 -27.36
N ALA A 10 4.55 -16.46 -27.75
CA ALA A 10 4.44 -15.32 -26.85
C ALA A 10 3.01 -15.17 -26.29
N LEU A 11 1.99 -15.30 -27.14
CA LEU A 11 0.59 -15.28 -26.70
C LEU A 11 0.28 -16.45 -25.75
N ASP A 12 0.73 -17.66 -26.04
CA ASP A 12 0.51 -18.84 -25.20
C ASP A 12 1.15 -18.69 -23.81
N ILE A 13 2.40 -18.22 -23.76
CA ILE A 13 3.09 -17.88 -22.52
C ILE A 13 2.30 -16.80 -21.77
N GLY A 14 1.87 -15.74 -22.47
CA GLY A 14 1.16 -14.63 -21.86
C GLY A 14 -0.19 -15.04 -21.24
N VAL A 15 -0.97 -15.83 -21.97
CA VAL A 15 -2.26 -16.38 -21.50
C VAL A 15 -2.04 -17.33 -20.34
N PHE A 16 -1.02 -18.19 -20.39
CA PHE A 16 -0.69 -19.10 -19.30
C PHE A 16 -0.33 -18.33 -18.01
N GLU A 17 0.55 -17.34 -18.12
CA GLU A 17 0.97 -16.48 -17.00
C GLU A 17 -0.19 -15.66 -16.42
N PHE A 18 -1.10 -15.20 -17.27
CA PHE A 18 -2.34 -14.56 -16.83
C PHE A 18 -3.25 -15.53 -16.06
N ARG A 19 -3.56 -16.70 -16.64
CA ARG A 19 -4.40 -17.74 -16.00
C ARG A 19 -3.81 -18.20 -14.67
N ARG A 20 -2.48 -18.32 -14.60
CA ARG A 20 -1.78 -18.63 -13.35
C ARG A 20 -1.98 -17.54 -12.30
N SER A 21 -1.91 -16.27 -12.69
CA SER A 21 -2.18 -15.14 -11.78
C SER A 21 -3.62 -15.17 -11.26
N VAL A 22 -4.58 -15.47 -12.13
CA VAL A 22 -6.00 -15.62 -11.76
C VAL A 22 -6.20 -16.78 -10.78
N ARG A 23 -5.59 -17.95 -11.04
CA ARG A 23 -5.66 -19.10 -10.13
C ARG A 23 -5.05 -18.80 -8.76
N ALA A 24 -3.92 -18.10 -8.72
CA ALA A 24 -3.30 -17.68 -7.48
C ALA A 24 -4.19 -16.69 -6.69
N LEU A 25 -4.86 -15.78 -7.39
CA LEU A 25 -5.83 -14.88 -6.77
C LEU A 25 -7.05 -15.63 -6.22
N TRP A 26 -7.59 -16.59 -6.97
CA TRP A 26 -8.73 -17.41 -6.56
C TRP A 26 -8.45 -18.29 -5.34
N ALA A 27 -7.22 -18.77 -5.19
CA ALA A 27 -6.80 -19.53 -4.01
C ALA A 27 -6.90 -18.70 -2.71
N ASP A 28 -6.71 -17.38 -2.81
CA ASP A 28 -6.90 -16.43 -1.71
C ASP A 28 -8.25 -15.72 -1.84
N LYS A 29 -9.30 -16.36 -1.30
CA LYS A 29 -10.69 -15.85 -1.37
C LYS A 29 -10.83 -14.42 -0.87
N ALA A 30 -10.07 -14.03 0.16
CA ALA A 30 -10.11 -12.67 0.71
C ALA A 30 -9.53 -11.68 -0.29
N ARG A 31 -8.35 -11.97 -0.84
CA ARG A 31 -7.71 -11.13 -1.86
C ARG A 31 -8.55 -11.03 -3.13
N PHE A 32 -9.17 -12.13 -3.55
CA PHE A 32 -10.12 -12.12 -4.67
C PHE A 32 -11.32 -11.22 -4.38
N ALA A 33 -11.98 -11.40 -3.23
CA ALA A 33 -13.12 -10.57 -2.85
C ALA A 33 -12.78 -9.08 -2.80
N PHE A 34 -11.66 -8.70 -2.18
CA PHE A 34 -11.20 -7.30 -2.15
C PHE A 34 -10.88 -6.75 -3.54
N THR A 35 -10.30 -7.57 -4.42
CA THR A 35 -10.00 -7.18 -5.80
C THR A 35 -11.27 -6.95 -6.60
N VAL A 36 -12.22 -7.87 -6.52
CA VAL A 36 -13.53 -7.77 -7.19
C VAL A 36 -14.31 -6.57 -6.67
N LEU A 37 -14.36 -6.37 -5.35
CA LEU A 37 -15.03 -5.23 -4.73
C LEU A 37 -14.37 -3.90 -5.17
N GLY A 38 -13.03 -3.86 -5.20
CA GLY A 38 -12.28 -2.67 -5.63
C GLY A 38 -12.50 -2.29 -7.09
N VAL A 39 -12.93 -3.21 -7.95
CA VAL A 39 -13.26 -2.94 -9.36
C VAL A 39 -14.76 -2.68 -9.54
N LEU A 40 -15.61 -3.53 -8.95
CA LEU A 40 -17.06 -3.45 -9.12
C LEU A 40 -17.67 -2.26 -8.40
N LEU A 41 -17.26 -1.97 -7.15
CA LEU A 41 -17.90 -0.91 -6.37
C LEU A 41 -17.73 0.46 -7.04
N PRO A 42 -16.52 0.91 -7.45
CA PRO A 42 -16.39 2.16 -8.21
C PRO A 42 -17.19 2.15 -9.51
N SER A 43 -17.18 1.04 -10.26
CA SER A 43 -17.91 0.92 -11.54
C SER A 43 -19.42 1.01 -11.35
N LEU A 44 -19.96 0.37 -10.31
CA LEU A 44 -21.38 0.42 -9.95
C LEU A 44 -21.77 1.81 -9.45
N THR A 45 -20.93 2.45 -8.62
CA THR A 45 -21.16 3.83 -8.18
C THR A 45 -21.16 4.79 -9.36
N THR A 46 -20.20 4.68 -10.28
CA THR A 46 -20.20 5.48 -11.52
C THR A 46 -21.43 5.20 -12.35
N SER A 47 -21.84 3.93 -12.52
CA SER A 47 -23.05 3.58 -13.26
C SER A 47 -24.31 4.18 -12.63
N ALA A 48 -24.43 4.12 -11.30
CA ALA A 48 -25.54 4.73 -10.58
C ALA A 48 -25.57 6.25 -10.78
N LEU A 49 -24.43 6.92 -10.69
CA LEU A 49 -24.32 8.36 -10.97
C LEU A 49 -24.72 8.68 -12.41
N VAL A 50 -24.25 7.89 -13.38
CA VAL A 50 -24.61 8.05 -14.80
C VAL A 50 -26.11 7.93 -15.01
N VAL A 51 -26.76 6.96 -14.36
CA VAL A 51 -28.23 6.78 -14.44
C VAL A 51 -28.95 7.98 -13.81
N VAL A 52 -28.51 8.44 -12.64
CA VAL A 52 -29.11 9.61 -11.96
C VAL A 52 -28.96 10.89 -12.79
N PHE A 53 -27.83 11.07 -13.48
CA PHE A 53 -27.55 12.26 -14.29
C PHE A 53 -27.78 12.03 -15.79
N ALA A 54 -28.51 10.99 -16.18
CA ALA A 54 -28.65 10.58 -17.59
C ALA A 54 -29.18 11.71 -18.49
N GLU A 55 -30.24 12.39 -18.06
CA GLU A 55 -30.83 13.53 -18.78
C GLU A 55 -29.86 14.71 -18.89
N SER A 56 -29.07 14.96 -17.83
CA SER A 56 -28.06 16.01 -17.84
C SER A 56 -26.90 15.69 -18.78
N ILE A 57 -26.57 14.41 -18.97
CA ILE A 57 -25.48 13.94 -19.83
C ILE A 57 -25.91 13.93 -21.30
N SER A 58 -27.11 13.47 -21.62
CA SER A 58 -27.59 13.39 -23.00
C SER A 58 -27.78 14.76 -23.66
N GLY A 59 -28.02 15.82 -22.87
CA GLY A 59 -28.10 17.19 -23.35
C GLY A 59 -26.74 17.86 -23.61
N VAL A 60 -25.61 17.20 -23.30
CA VAL A 60 -24.27 17.81 -23.43
C VAL A 60 -23.76 17.71 -24.86
N GLN A 61 -23.63 18.86 -25.52
CA GLN A 61 -23.01 18.95 -26.85
C GLN A 61 -21.49 19.18 -26.80
N THR A 62 -20.96 19.64 -25.67
CA THR A 62 -19.52 19.89 -25.50
C THR A 62 -19.04 19.54 -24.10
N LEU A 63 -17.85 18.97 -23.97
CA LEU A 63 -17.26 18.71 -22.66
C LEU A 63 -16.96 20.04 -21.94
N PRO A 64 -17.35 20.21 -20.66
CA PRO A 64 -17.16 21.47 -19.93
C PRO A 64 -15.69 21.91 -19.81
N ALA A 65 -14.74 20.98 -19.87
CA ALA A 65 -13.30 21.25 -19.82
C ALA A 65 -12.48 20.17 -20.55
N PRO A 66 -12.38 20.20 -21.90
CA PRO A 66 -11.72 19.13 -22.66
C PRO A 66 -10.24 18.96 -22.30
N ALA A 67 -9.55 20.07 -22.01
CA ALA A 67 -8.15 20.04 -21.57
C ALA A 67 -8.00 19.32 -20.23
N TYR A 68 -8.90 19.57 -19.29
CA TYR A 68 -8.89 18.89 -17.99
C TYR A 68 -9.07 17.38 -18.16
N VAL A 69 -10.06 16.92 -18.93
CA VAL A 69 -10.32 15.48 -19.16
C VAL A 69 -9.12 14.79 -19.82
N ARG A 70 -8.53 15.39 -20.87
CA ARG A 70 -7.30 14.87 -21.51
C ARG A 70 -6.15 14.80 -20.51
N GLY A 71 -5.99 15.85 -19.72
CA GLY A 71 -4.99 15.95 -18.67
C GLY A 71 -5.14 14.86 -17.60
N THR A 72 -6.37 14.57 -17.18
CA THR A 72 -6.69 13.50 -16.25
C THR A 72 -6.35 12.12 -16.81
N VAL A 73 -6.64 11.86 -18.09
CA VAL A 73 -6.23 10.62 -18.76
C VAL A 73 -4.70 10.50 -18.85
N ALA A 74 -4.01 11.59 -19.17
CA ALA A 74 -2.54 11.62 -19.16
C ALA A 74 -1.97 11.36 -17.75
N LEU A 75 -2.60 11.92 -16.71
CA LEU A 75 -2.22 11.70 -15.32
C LEU A 75 -2.42 10.24 -14.90
N PHE A 76 -3.54 9.62 -15.27
CA PHE A 76 -3.78 8.19 -15.06
C PHE A 76 -2.78 7.32 -15.82
N TRP A 77 -2.39 7.72 -17.03
CA TRP A 77 -1.35 7.04 -17.80
C TRP A 77 -0.01 7.05 -17.05
N LEU A 78 0.43 8.21 -16.57
CA LEU A 78 1.66 8.35 -15.79
C LEU A 78 1.63 7.50 -14.51
N PHE A 79 0.51 7.51 -13.80
CA PHE A 79 0.32 6.69 -12.61
C PHE A 79 0.40 5.20 -12.92
N ALA A 80 -0.27 4.76 -13.98
CA ALA A 80 -0.27 3.36 -14.38
C ALA A 80 1.13 2.90 -14.84
N VAL A 81 1.87 3.75 -15.57
CA VAL A 81 3.27 3.50 -15.93
C VAL A 81 4.14 3.34 -14.69
N PHE A 82 3.97 4.20 -13.69
CA PHE A 82 4.67 4.09 -12.41
C PHE A 82 4.37 2.76 -11.71
N LEU A 83 3.09 2.37 -11.62
CA LEU A 83 2.69 1.10 -10.97
C LEU A 83 3.25 -0.12 -11.70
N ILE A 84 3.19 -0.15 -13.04
CA ILE A 84 3.76 -1.24 -13.83
C ILE A 84 5.29 -1.27 -13.67
N GLY A 85 5.97 -0.13 -13.74
CA GLY A 85 7.42 -0.06 -13.54
C GLY A 85 7.84 -0.57 -12.17
N GLN A 86 7.18 -0.13 -11.10
CA GLN A 86 7.41 -0.65 -9.74
C GLN A 86 7.20 -2.16 -9.65
N ARG A 87 6.13 -2.67 -10.27
CA ARG A 87 5.84 -4.10 -10.31
C ARG A 87 6.92 -4.88 -11.08
N VAL A 88 7.44 -4.33 -12.17
CA VAL A 88 8.49 -4.99 -12.96
C VAL A 88 9.79 -5.06 -12.17
N VAL A 89 10.21 -3.95 -11.53
CA VAL A 89 11.40 -3.90 -10.66
C VAL A 89 11.31 -4.85 -9.48
N SER A 90 10.15 -4.94 -8.84
CA SER A 90 9.97 -5.71 -7.60
C SER A 90 9.72 -7.21 -7.83
N ALA A 91 8.98 -7.57 -8.89
CA ALA A 91 8.43 -8.91 -9.05
C ALA A 91 8.81 -9.63 -10.36
N ARG A 92 9.40 -8.93 -11.35
CA ARG A 92 9.65 -9.49 -12.70
C ARG A 92 11.12 -9.54 -13.12
N THR A 93 12.04 -9.20 -12.22
CA THR A 93 13.48 -9.28 -12.54
C THR A 93 13.97 -10.71 -12.74
N ARG A 94 13.22 -11.71 -12.23
CA ARG A 94 13.50 -13.14 -12.44
C ARG A 94 12.32 -13.81 -13.12
N ILE A 95 12.61 -14.63 -14.13
CA ILE A 95 11.61 -15.42 -14.85
C ILE A 95 11.26 -16.63 -13.98
N GLU A 96 9.97 -16.96 -13.86
CA GLU A 96 9.58 -18.18 -13.18
C GLU A 96 9.90 -19.41 -14.05
N ALA A 97 10.58 -20.40 -13.47
CA ALA A 97 11.17 -21.51 -14.23
C ALA A 97 12.12 -21.02 -15.34
N GLU A 98 12.95 -20.03 -15.03
CA GLU A 98 13.93 -19.41 -15.91
C GLU A 98 14.73 -20.42 -16.73
N SER A 99 15.26 -21.45 -16.09
CA SER A 99 16.04 -22.50 -16.77
C SER A 99 15.24 -23.25 -17.84
N LEU A 100 13.93 -23.43 -17.65
CA LEU A 100 13.07 -24.07 -18.65
C LEU A 100 12.65 -23.07 -19.73
N MET A 101 12.28 -21.84 -19.38
CA MET A 101 11.84 -20.84 -20.36
C MET A 101 12.98 -20.39 -21.28
N LEU A 102 14.16 -20.08 -20.75
CA LEU A 102 15.29 -19.57 -21.53
C LEU A 102 16.02 -20.65 -22.33
N THR A 103 15.76 -21.93 -22.07
CA THR A 103 16.31 -23.04 -22.87
C THR A 103 15.34 -23.55 -23.94
N THR A 104 14.04 -23.30 -23.79
CA THR A 104 12.99 -23.80 -24.72
C THR A 104 12.58 -22.80 -25.78
N VAL A 105 12.59 -21.50 -25.46
CA VAL A 105 12.17 -20.43 -26.37
C VAL A 105 13.13 -19.24 -26.30
N SER A 106 13.13 -18.42 -27.34
CA SER A 106 13.96 -17.20 -27.36
C SER A 106 13.55 -16.20 -26.27
N ALA A 107 14.52 -15.42 -25.74
CA ALA A 107 14.27 -14.36 -24.77
C ALA A 107 13.22 -13.34 -25.26
N ARG A 108 13.21 -13.02 -26.55
CA ARG A 108 12.19 -12.18 -27.18
C ARG A 108 10.78 -12.74 -27.01
N THR A 109 10.60 -14.04 -27.24
CA THR A 109 9.31 -14.74 -27.08
C THR A 109 8.83 -14.62 -25.64
N VAL A 110 9.72 -14.83 -24.66
CA VAL A 110 9.42 -14.72 -23.23
C VAL A 110 9.05 -13.28 -22.85
N ALA A 111 9.84 -12.29 -23.26
CA ALA A 111 9.60 -10.88 -22.97
C ALA A 111 8.25 -10.42 -23.53
N ALA A 112 7.94 -10.76 -24.80
CA ALA A 112 6.66 -10.46 -25.41
C ALA A 112 5.50 -11.15 -24.68
N GLY A 113 5.65 -12.41 -24.27
CA GLY A 113 4.64 -13.12 -23.50
C GLY A 113 4.38 -12.51 -22.13
N LEU A 114 5.41 -12.03 -21.44
CA LEU A 114 5.27 -11.33 -20.17
C LEU A 114 4.52 -9.99 -20.33
N ILE A 115 4.79 -9.24 -21.42
CA ILE A 115 4.03 -8.03 -21.77
C ILE A 115 2.56 -8.36 -22.02
N VAL A 116 2.27 -9.39 -22.82
CA VAL A 116 0.88 -9.84 -23.08
C VAL A 116 0.18 -10.19 -21.77
N ALA A 117 0.84 -10.93 -20.89
CA ALA A 117 0.27 -11.29 -19.61
C ALA A 117 -0.10 -10.05 -18.78
N GLU A 118 0.74 -9.02 -18.80
CA GLU A 118 0.50 -7.79 -18.05
C GLU A 118 -0.60 -6.93 -18.67
N ILE A 119 -0.69 -6.86 -20.00
CA ILE A 119 -1.84 -6.26 -20.70
C ILE A 119 -3.14 -6.93 -20.26
N LEU A 120 -3.19 -8.27 -20.27
CA LEU A 120 -4.38 -9.01 -19.83
C LEU A 120 -4.73 -8.75 -18.36
N ARG A 121 -3.74 -8.62 -17.47
CA ARG A 121 -3.97 -8.27 -16.07
C ARG A 121 -4.59 -6.88 -15.95
N VAL A 122 -4.01 -5.87 -16.60
CA VAL A 122 -4.53 -4.51 -16.53
C VAL A 122 -5.94 -4.43 -17.13
N LEU A 123 -6.18 -5.07 -18.29
CA LEU A 123 -7.51 -5.16 -18.90
C LEU A 123 -8.54 -5.81 -17.97
N ALA A 124 -8.16 -6.83 -17.20
CA ALA A 124 -9.06 -7.42 -16.21
C ALA A 124 -9.47 -6.44 -15.10
N TYR A 125 -8.62 -5.46 -14.75
CA TYR A 125 -8.95 -4.40 -13.80
C TYR A 125 -9.80 -3.28 -14.42
N VAL A 126 -9.52 -2.89 -15.66
CA VAL A 126 -10.23 -1.77 -16.32
C VAL A 126 -11.48 -2.21 -17.09
N GLY A 127 -11.72 -3.51 -17.24
CA GLY A 127 -12.83 -4.04 -18.03
C GLY A 127 -14.20 -3.51 -17.60
N ALA A 128 -14.52 -3.54 -16.30
CA ALA A 128 -15.80 -3.03 -15.82
C ALA A 128 -15.97 -1.51 -16.06
N PRO A 129 -15.00 -0.63 -15.71
CA PRO A 129 -15.06 0.79 -16.09
C PRO A 129 -15.22 1.03 -17.60
N VAL A 130 -14.53 0.25 -18.44
CA VAL A 130 -14.62 0.37 -19.90
C VAL A 130 -16.02 0.02 -20.41
N LEU A 131 -16.66 -1.01 -19.84
CA LEU A 131 -18.05 -1.36 -20.17
C LEU A 131 -19.02 -0.23 -19.80
N VAL A 132 -18.82 0.41 -18.65
CA VAL A 132 -19.64 1.57 -18.23
C VAL A 132 -19.46 2.73 -19.21
N LEU A 133 -18.22 3.09 -19.56
CA LEU A 133 -17.92 4.15 -20.54
C LEU A 133 -18.49 3.84 -21.93
N THR A 134 -18.42 2.58 -22.35
CA THR A 134 -19.00 2.12 -23.62
C THR A 134 -20.52 2.30 -23.58
N GLY A 135 -21.18 1.90 -22.48
CA GLY A 135 -22.61 2.10 -22.29
C GLY A 135 -23.02 3.57 -22.33
N ILE A 136 -22.24 4.48 -21.74
CA ILE A 136 -22.49 5.94 -21.82
C ILE A 136 -22.46 6.40 -23.29
N CYS A 137 -21.42 6.03 -24.03
CA CYS A 137 -21.28 6.49 -25.42
C CYS A 137 -22.41 5.97 -26.32
N VAL A 138 -22.86 4.73 -26.10
CA VAL A 138 -23.89 4.09 -26.93
C VAL A 138 -25.29 4.57 -26.54
N PHE A 139 -25.64 4.55 -25.25
CA PHE A 139 -27.01 4.77 -24.81
C PHE A 139 -27.34 6.23 -24.48
N LEU A 140 -26.35 7.03 -24.06
CA LEU A 140 -26.57 8.44 -23.68
C LEU A 140 -26.10 9.43 -24.74
N LEU A 141 -25.06 9.08 -25.50
CA LEU A 141 -24.46 9.94 -26.53
C LEU A 141 -24.73 9.47 -27.96
N ASP A 142 -25.61 8.48 -28.14
CA ASP A 142 -26.05 7.94 -29.43
C ASP A 142 -24.92 7.57 -30.42
N SER A 143 -23.77 7.12 -29.90
CA SER A 143 -22.61 6.72 -30.68
C SER A 143 -22.45 5.20 -30.73
N LEU A 144 -22.91 4.59 -31.82
CA LEU A 144 -22.64 3.17 -32.10
C LEU A 144 -21.13 2.90 -32.30
N ALA A 145 -20.36 3.90 -32.75
CA ALA A 145 -18.91 3.80 -32.87
C ALA A 145 -18.25 3.54 -31.50
N GLY A 146 -18.86 4.02 -30.41
CA GLY A 146 -18.42 3.78 -29.04
C GLY A 146 -18.27 2.30 -28.67
N LEU A 147 -19.05 1.39 -29.29
CA LEU A 147 -18.94 -0.07 -29.08
C LEU A 147 -17.55 -0.62 -29.42
N VAL A 148 -16.86 0.01 -30.38
CA VAL A 148 -15.54 -0.43 -30.86
C VAL A 148 -14.46 0.50 -30.37
N LEU A 149 -14.69 1.82 -30.45
CA LEU A 149 -13.66 2.82 -30.20
C LEU A 149 -13.30 2.94 -28.72
N VAL A 150 -14.26 2.80 -27.80
CA VAL A 150 -13.97 2.84 -26.35
C VAL A 150 -13.12 1.63 -25.92
N PRO A 151 -13.48 0.37 -26.25
CA PRO A 151 -12.60 -0.77 -25.98
C PRO A 151 -11.25 -0.68 -26.70
N ALA A 152 -11.21 -0.23 -27.96
CA ALA A 152 -9.94 -0.07 -28.70
C ALA A 152 -9.02 0.97 -28.04
N ALA A 153 -9.56 2.12 -27.63
CA ALA A 153 -8.83 3.14 -26.89
C ALA A 153 -8.30 2.59 -25.55
N ALA A 154 -9.10 1.81 -24.82
CA ALA A 154 -8.68 1.19 -23.57
C ALA A 154 -7.57 0.15 -23.76
N VAL A 155 -7.63 -0.66 -24.81
CA VAL A 155 -6.59 -1.64 -25.16
C VAL A 155 -5.29 -0.94 -25.55
N LEU A 156 -5.35 0.10 -26.39
CA LEU A 156 -4.17 0.87 -26.78
C LEU A 156 -3.56 1.64 -25.61
N PHE A 157 -4.40 2.29 -24.79
CA PHE A 157 -3.97 2.94 -23.55
C PHE A 157 -3.24 1.92 -22.66
N THR A 158 -3.83 0.76 -22.43
CA THR A 158 -3.23 -0.31 -21.61
C THR A 158 -1.91 -0.80 -22.20
N ALA A 159 -1.85 -1.03 -23.51
CA ALA A 159 -0.64 -1.50 -24.16
C ALA A 159 0.50 -0.47 -24.05
N THR A 160 0.22 0.82 -24.27
CA THR A 160 1.24 1.88 -24.15
C THR A 160 1.73 2.03 -22.71
N VAL A 161 0.83 1.96 -21.72
CA VAL A 161 1.17 1.93 -20.29
C VAL A 161 2.09 0.76 -19.96
N VAL A 162 1.73 -0.45 -20.38
CA VAL A 162 2.48 -1.66 -20.04
C VAL A 162 3.87 -1.63 -20.68
N VAL A 163 3.97 -1.21 -21.94
CA VAL A 163 5.26 -1.10 -22.63
C VAL A 163 6.15 -0.03 -21.98
N ALA A 164 5.61 1.17 -21.70
CA ALA A 164 6.38 2.24 -21.06
C ALA A 164 6.81 1.86 -19.63
N GLY A 165 5.89 1.29 -18.83
CA GLY A 165 6.19 0.84 -17.48
C GLY A 165 7.19 -0.30 -17.46
N SER A 166 7.08 -1.25 -18.39
CA SER A 166 8.05 -2.35 -18.51
C SER A 166 9.43 -1.85 -18.90
N ALA A 167 9.53 -0.93 -19.87
CA ALA A 167 10.81 -0.34 -20.25
C ALA A 167 11.46 0.40 -19.06
N ALA A 168 10.71 1.29 -18.41
CA ALA A 168 11.21 1.98 -17.22
C ALA A 168 11.62 1.01 -16.10
N GLY A 169 10.84 -0.05 -15.89
CA GLY A 169 11.11 -1.05 -14.86
C GLY A 169 12.35 -1.91 -15.15
N TYR A 170 12.51 -2.38 -16.39
CA TYR A 170 13.68 -3.16 -16.78
C TYR A 170 14.95 -2.30 -16.86
N ALA A 171 14.85 -1.04 -17.30
CA ALA A 171 15.96 -0.08 -17.22
C ALA A 171 16.48 0.08 -15.79
N VAL A 172 15.57 0.26 -14.82
CA VAL A 172 15.93 0.37 -13.39
C VAL A 172 16.52 -0.95 -12.88
N ALA A 173 15.92 -2.08 -13.21
CA ALA A 173 16.44 -3.39 -12.82
C ALA A 173 17.85 -3.65 -13.37
N TRP A 174 18.08 -3.27 -14.63
CA TRP A 174 19.38 -3.40 -15.28
C TRP A 174 20.42 -2.45 -14.68
N LEU A 175 20.03 -1.23 -14.33
CA LEU A 175 20.89 -0.30 -13.59
C LEU A 175 21.28 -0.85 -12.21
N VAL A 176 20.34 -1.47 -11.49
CA VAL A 176 20.60 -2.15 -10.21
C VAL A 176 21.55 -3.34 -10.41
N ALA A 177 21.42 -4.08 -11.51
CA ALA A 177 22.27 -5.23 -11.80
C ALA A 177 23.71 -4.84 -12.18
N THR A 178 23.88 -3.71 -12.88
CA THR A 178 25.18 -3.28 -13.44
C THR A 178 25.96 -2.32 -12.55
N SER A 179 25.30 -1.50 -11.72
CA SER A 179 25.96 -0.49 -10.89
C SER A 179 26.10 -0.93 -9.43
N ARG A 180 27.36 -1.05 -8.95
CA ARG A 180 27.66 -1.38 -7.54
C ARG A 180 27.02 -0.39 -6.56
N PHE A 181 27.03 0.90 -6.91
CA PHE A 181 26.50 1.96 -6.06
C PHE A 181 24.98 1.86 -5.92
N VAL A 182 24.28 1.67 -7.05
CA VAL A 182 22.82 1.54 -7.07
C VAL A 182 22.40 0.24 -6.39
N ALA A 183 23.09 -0.87 -6.65
CA ALA A 183 22.85 -2.15 -5.96
C ALA A 183 22.98 -2.02 -4.42
N ARG A 184 24.01 -1.30 -3.95
CA ARG A 184 24.25 -1.05 -2.52
C ARG A 184 23.17 -0.19 -1.88
N HIS A 185 22.67 0.83 -2.59
CA HIS A 185 21.70 1.79 -2.06
C HIS A 185 20.27 1.61 -2.62
N LYS A 186 19.96 0.46 -3.21
CA LYS A 186 18.71 0.23 -3.96
C LYS A 186 17.45 0.54 -3.16
N MET A 187 17.44 0.28 -1.85
CA MET A 187 16.29 0.58 -0.99
C MET A 187 16.13 2.08 -0.75
N VAL A 188 17.22 2.82 -0.57
CA VAL A 188 17.18 4.27 -0.32
C VAL A 188 16.81 4.99 -1.61
N ILE A 189 17.53 4.70 -2.70
CA ILE A 189 17.27 5.32 -4.02
C ILE A 189 15.86 4.96 -4.49
N GLY A 190 15.48 3.68 -4.40
CA GLY A 190 14.14 3.22 -4.78
C GLY A 190 13.04 3.89 -3.97
N SER A 191 13.17 3.95 -2.64
CA SER A 191 12.19 4.63 -1.78
C SER A 191 12.10 6.12 -2.10
N VAL A 192 13.23 6.82 -2.20
CA VAL A 192 13.27 8.26 -2.52
C VAL A 192 12.63 8.52 -3.88
N ALA A 193 12.97 7.73 -4.91
CA ALA A 193 12.39 7.85 -6.24
C ALA A 193 10.87 7.59 -6.23
N SER A 194 10.41 6.58 -5.50
CA SER A 194 8.98 6.28 -5.36
C SER A 194 8.22 7.38 -4.62
N PHE A 195 8.78 7.92 -3.53
CA PHE A 195 8.18 9.06 -2.82
C PHE A 195 8.17 10.33 -3.67
N ALA A 196 9.25 10.62 -4.39
CA ALA A 196 9.32 11.77 -5.28
C ALA A 196 8.32 11.63 -6.45
N GLY A 197 8.25 10.46 -7.08
CA GLY A 197 7.29 10.19 -8.17
C GLY A 197 5.84 10.27 -7.70
N MET A 198 5.52 9.66 -6.56
CA MET A 198 4.19 9.72 -5.97
C MET A 198 3.84 11.14 -5.49
N GLY A 199 4.78 11.83 -4.84
CA GLY A 199 4.61 13.21 -4.41
C GLY A 199 4.33 14.15 -5.60
N PHE A 200 5.12 14.02 -6.66
CA PHE A 200 4.92 14.76 -7.91
C PHE A 200 3.56 14.46 -8.54
N TYR A 201 3.14 13.19 -8.58
CA TYR A 201 1.80 12.81 -9.03
C TYR A 201 0.69 13.52 -8.22
N PHE A 202 0.81 13.55 -6.89
CA PHE A 202 -0.18 14.19 -6.03
C PHE A 202 -0.24 15.71 -6.18
N LEU A 203 0.84 16.38 -6.62
CA LEU A 203 0.80 17.83 -6.91
C LEU A 203 -0.33 18.18 -7.89
N PHE A 204 -0.65 17.28 -8.83
CA PHE A 204 -1.70 17.51 -9.83
C PHE A 204 -3.13 17.45 -9.30
N PHE A 205 -3.32 17.09 -8.03
CA PHE A 205 -4.63 17.10 -7.37
C PHE A 205 -4.87 18.36 -6.55
N PHE A 206 -3.88 19.26 -6.42
CA PHE A 206 -4.01 20.50 -5.68
C PHE A 206 -4.36 21.66 -6.61
N PRO A 207 -5.64 22.09 -6.68
CA PRO A 207 -6.05 23.17 -7.57
C PRO A 207 -5.39 24.52 -7.24
N GLN A 208 -4.82 24.66 -6.04
CA GLN A 208 -4.06 25.85 -5.61
C GLN A 208 -2.72 25.98 -6.33
N ILE A 209 -2.21 24.92 -6.95
CA ILE A 209 -0.93 24.90 -7.67
C ILE A 209 -1.22 25.06 -9.16
N GLU A 210 -1.32 26.30 -9.63
CA GLU A 210 -1.76 26.62 -11.00
C GLU A 210 -0.92 25.92 -12.09
N TRP A 211 0.41 25.86 -11.90
CA TRP A 211 1.34 25.23 -12.85
C TRP A 211 1.22 23.70 -12.90
N ALA A 212 0.68 23.08 -11.85
CA ALA A 212 0.48 21.64 -11.74
C ALA A 212 -1.00 21.27 -11.96
N SER A 213 -1.79 22.06 -12.68
CA SER A 213 -3.17 21.67 -12.98
C SER A 213 -3.22 20.45 -13.92
N GLN A 214 -4.27 19.63 -13.82
CA GLN A 214 -4.47 18.52 -14.76
C GLN A 214 -4.54 19.01 -16.21
N ALA A 215 -5.15 20.17 -16.46
CA ALA A 215 -5.19 20.78 -17.78
C ALA A 215 -3.79 21.07 -18.36
N ALA A 216 -2.78 21.30 -17.53
CA ALA A 216 -1.39 21.47 -17.97
C ALA A 216 -0.78 20.19 -18.57
N LEU A 217 -1.40 19.02 -18.38
CA LEU A 217 -1.00 17.75 -19.00
C LEU A 217 -1.74 17.46 -20.32
N ALA A 218 -2.70 18.31 -20.73
CA ALA A 218 -3.53 18.09 -21.92
C ALA A 218 -2.74 18.07 -23.25
N TRP A 219 -1.54 18.64 -23.26
CA TRP A 219 -0.66 18.66 -24.43
C TRP A 219 0.01 17.30 -24.68
N LEU A 220 0.07 16.42 -23.67
CA LEU A 220 0.65 15.10 -23.82
C LEU A 220 -0.21 14.24 -24.77
N PRO A 221 0.38 13.58 -25.78
CA PRO A 221 -0.37 12.74 -26.73
C PRO A 221 -1.16 11.61 -26.07
N VAL A 222 -0.76 11.16 -24.89
CA VAL A 222 -1.51 10.16 -24.10
C VAL A 222 -2.87 10.67 -23.61
N GLY A 223 -3.09 12.00 -23.56
CA GLY A 223 -4.42 12.55 -23.28
C GLY A 223 -5.39 12.43 -24.46
N TRP A 224 -4.87 12.22 -25.68
CA TRP A 224 -5.68 12.16 -26.91
C TRP A 224 -6.46 10.84 -27.07
N PHE A 225 -6.26 9.86 -26.18
CA PHE A 225 -7.14 8.69 -26.11
C PHE A 225 -8.61 9.06 -25.83
N VAL A 226 -8.83 10.21 -25.17
CA VAL A 226 -10.18 10.78 -25.01
C VAL A 226 -10.78 11.10 -26.37
N ASP A 227 -10.03 11.78 -27.24
CA ASP A 227 -10.48 12.17 -28.58
C ASP A 227 -10.80 10.95 -29.46
N LEU A 228 -10.11 9.81 -29.27
CA LEU A 228 -10.43 8.55 -29.95
C LEU A 228 -11.70 7.89 -29.39
N ALA A 229 -11.89 7.91 -28.08
CA ALA A 229 -13.01 7.24 -27.41
C ALA A 229 -14.35 7.93 -27.66
N ILE A 230 -14.35 9.26 -27.82
CA ILE A 230 -15.57 10.05 -28.02
C ILE A 230 -15.95 10.26 -29.49
N VAL A 231 -15.21 9.71 -30.44
CA VAL A 231 -15.53 9.86 -31.88
C VAL A 231 -16.96 9.41 -32.16
N GLY A 232 -17.72 10.28 -32.82
CA GLY A 232 -19.12 10.00 -33.21
C GLY A 232 -20.14 10.19 -32.09
N THR A 233 -19.74 10.73 -30.93
CA THR A 233 -20.66 11.08 -29.82
C THR A 233 -21.27 12.48 -29.95
N GLY A 234 -20.90 13.24 -30.98
CA GLY A 234 -21.31 14.63 -31.15
C GLY A 234 -20.62 15.62 -30.20
N LEU A 235 -19.80 15.13 -29.26
CA LEU A 235 -18.95 15.97 -28.43
C LEU A 235 -17.84 16.63 -29.26
N ALA A 236 -17.31 17.75 -28.77
CA ALA A 236 -16.19 18.47 -29.40
C ALA A 236 -14.90 17.63 -29.43
N GLU A 237 -14.81 16.76 -30.43
CA GLU A 237 -13.68 15.88 -30.73
C GLU A 237 -12.69 16.55 -31.69
N SER A 238 -11.42 16.13 -31.62
CA SER A 238 -10.41 16.53 -32.61
C SER A 238 -9.99 15.31 -33.44
N PRO A 239 -10.45 15.19 -34.70
CA PRO A 239 -10.09 14.07 -35.57
C PRO A 239 -8.57 13.91 -35.73
N LEU A 240 -7.84 15.02 -35.79
CA LEU A 240 -6.39 15.03 -35.87
C LEU A 240 -5.74 14.37 -34.64
N ARG A 241 -6.28 14.61 -33.43
CA ARG A 241 -5.78 13.99 -32.20
C ARG A 241 -6.15 12.51 -32.12
N ALA A 242 -7.35 12.14 -32.57
CA ALA A 242 -7.78 10.74 -32.64
C ALA A 242 -6.90 9.91 -33.59
N VAL A 243 -6.54 10.45 -34.76
CA VAL A 243 -5.57 9.79 -35.67
C VAL A 243 -4.15 9.85 -35.09
N GLY A 244 -3.77 10.99 -34.52
CA GLY A 244 -2.46 11.20 -33.91
C GLY A 244 -2.16 10.19 -32.80
N VAL A 245 -3.15 9.85 -31.96
CA VAL A 245 -2.95 8.89 -30.87
C VAL A 245 -2.76 7.47 -31.40
N LEU A 246 -3.40 7.08 -32.51
CA LEU A 246 -3.20 5.78 -33.13
C LEU A 246 -1.77 5.65 -33.67
N VAL A 247 -1.29 6.66 -34.40
CA VAL A 247 0.06 6.68 -34.98
C VAL A 247 1.12 6.72 -33.87
N ALA A 248 0.93 7.60 -32.87
CA ALA A 248 1.84 7.70 -31.73
C ALA A 248 1.90 6.39 -30.93
N SER A 249 0.75 5.75 -30.70
CA SER A 249 0.69 4.45 -30.02
C SER A 249 1.40 3.37 -30.81
N ALA A 250 1.20 3.29 -32.13
CA ALA A 250 1.89 2.32 -32.98
C ALA A 250 3.42 2.50 -32.91
N GLY A 251 3.90 3.74 -33.05
CA GLY A 251 5.33 4.05 -32.90
C GLY A 251 5.87 3.69 -31.52
N HIS A 252 5.13 4.01 -30.46
CA HIS A 252 5.50 3.71 -29.07
C HIS A 252 5.54 2.21 -28.78
N LEU A 253 4.58 1.43 -29.29
CA LEU A 253 4.55 -0.02 -29.10
C LEU A 253 5.69 -0.72 -29.84
N VAL A 254 6.01 -0.28 -31.07
CA VAL A 254 7.12 -0.83 -31.85
C VAL A 254 8.47 -0.46 -31.22
N GLY A 255 8.70 0.83 -30.97
CA GLY A 255 9.95 1.34 -30.41
C GLY A 255 10.15 0.87 -28.96
N GLY A 256 9.14 1.03 -28.11
CA GLY A 256 9.17 0.58 -26.72
C GLY A 256 9.27 -0.94 -26.59
N GLY A 257 8.60 -1.70 -27.46
CA GLY A 257 8.76 -3.15 -27.51
C GLY A 257 10.19 -3.59 -27.81
N ALA A 258 10.86 -2.92 -28.76
CA ALA A 258 12.27 -3.17 -29.07
C ALA A 258 13.21 -2.78 -27.90
N VAL A 259 12.90 -1.70 -27.18
CA VAL A 259 13.63 -1.31 -25.96
C VAL A 259 13.47 -2.38 -24.87
N VAL A 260 12.24 -2.83 -24.60
CA VAL A 260 11.99 -3.88 -23.60
C VAL A 260 12.69 -5.19 -23.98
N GLU A 261 12.66 -5.59 -25.25
CA GLU A 261 13.42 -6.76 -25.73
C GLU A 261 14.91 -6.61 -25.45
N ARG A 262 15.50 -5.44 -25.77
CA ARG A 262 16.92 -5.19 -25.54
C ARG A 262 17.28 -5.19 -24.05
N GLU A 263 16.48 -4.54 -23.22
CA GLU A 263 16.70 -4.44 -21.78
C GLU A 263 16.54 -5.79 -21.08
N THR A 264 15.56 -6.60 -21.48
CA THR A 264 15.36 -7.94 -20.92
C THR A 264 16.49 -8.88 -21.27
N VAL A 265 16.95 -8.88 -22.53
CA VAL A 265 18.14 -9.63 -22.94
C VAL A 265 19.37 -9.15 -22.16
N ALA A 266 19.59 -7.84 -22.07
CA ALA A 266 20.71 -7.30 -21.31
C ALA A 266 20.63 -7.72 -19.84
N LEU A 267 19.46 -7.63 -19.20
CA LEU A 267 19.26 -7.97 -17.80
C LEU A 267 19.46 -9.46 -17.52
N TRP A 268 18.84 -10.35 -18.32
CA TRP A 268 18.83 -11.80 -18.04
C TRP A 268 20.15 -12.49 -18.35
N PHE A 269 20.96 -11.94 -19.26
CA PHE A 269 22.27 -12.49 -19.60
C PHE A 269 23.45 -11.74 -18.96
N THR A 270 23.19 -10.71 -18.15
CA THR A 270 24.24 -10.03 -17.38
C THR A 270 24.37 -10.69 -16.01
N GLU A 271 25.60 -11.08 -15.66
CA GLU A 271 25.91 -11.49 -14.29
C GLU A 271 25.82 -10.27 -13.36
N PRO A 272 24.92 -10.27 -12.36
CA PRO A 272 24.72 -9.12 -11.50
C PRO A 272 25.96 -8.85 -10.66
N VAL A 273 26.26 -7.57 -10.42
CA VAL A 273 27.38 -7.18 -9.55
C VAL A 273 27.14 -7.72 -8.13
N SER A 274 28.08 -8.54 -7.65
CA SER A 274 28.16 -8.95 -6.24
C SER A 274 28.52 -7.76 -5.34
N VAL A 275 27.64 -7.44 -4.39
CA VAL A 275 27.88 -6.40 -3.36
C VAL A 275 28.55 -6.98 -2.11
N GLU A 276 28.67 -8.31 -2.02
CA GLU A 276 29.45 -8.95 -0.96
C GLU A 276 30.95 -8.71 -1.18
N PRO A 277 31.73 -8.43 -0.11
CA PRO A 277 33.18 -8.35 -0.22
C PRO A 277 33.70 -9.70 -0.74
N SER A 278 34.52 -9.64 -1.79
CA SER A 278 35.04 -10.84 -2.45
C SER A 278 35.83 -11.68 -1.44
N ALA A 279 35.86 -13.00 -1.61
CA ALA A 279 36.77 -13.85 -0.84
C ALA A 279 38.24 -13.36 -0.97
N ALA A 280 38.60 -12.78 -2.12
CA ALA A 280 39.89 -12.13 -2.35
C ALA A 280 40.14 -10.89 -1.46
N ASP A 281 39.09 -10.16 -1.06
CA ASP A 281 39.22 -9.04 -0.12
C ASP A 281 39.35 -9.50 1.34
N ARG A 282 39.00 -10.77 1.64
CA ARG A 282 39.23 -11.39 2.95
C ARG A 282 40.62 -11.99 3.08
N GLU A 283 41.21 -12.43 1.97
CA GLU A 283 42.58 -12.99 1.93
C GLU A 283 43.66 -11.92 1.77
N ALA A 284 43.33 -10.72 1.31
CA ALA A 284 44.24 -9.56 1.24
C ALA A 284 44.36 -8.77 2.56
N GLY A 285 43.98 -9.36 3.70
CA GLY A 285 44.38 -8.85 5.02
C GLY A 285 45.85 -9.19 5.29
N PRO A 286 46.66 -8.29 5.87
CA PRO A 286 48.08 -8.54 6.04
C PRO A 286 48.29 -9.78 6.91
N ALA A 287 48.94 -10.79 6.34
CA ALA A 287 49.51 -11.90 7.08
C ALA A 287 50.62 -11.33 7.98
N GLY A 288 50.25 -10.94 9.19
CA GLY A 288 51.16 -10.27 10.10
C GLY A 288 50.69 -10.42 11.54
N SER A 289 51.35 -11.35 12.23
CA SER A 289 51.61 -11.40 13.68
C SER A 289 50.44 -11.36 14.66
N GLY A 290 50.45 -12.31 15.58
CA GLY A 290 49.51 -12.43 16.68
C GLY A 290 49.40 -11.17 17.54
N ASP A 291 48.26 -11.12 18.25
CA ASP A 291 47.84 -10.14 19.25
C ASP A 291 46.77 -9.12 18.83
N SER A 292 45.70 -9.60 18.21
CA SER A 292 44.46 -8.85 17.97
C SER A 292 43.23 -9.51 18.62
N SER A 293 43.41 -10.07 19.82
CA SER A 293 42.29 -10.42 20.69
C SER A 293 41.91 -9.18 21.51
N ARG A 294 40.82 -8.49 21.14
CA ARG A 294 39.88 -7.71 22.01
C ARG A 294 39.29 -6.43 21.41
N LEU A 295 39.74 -5.92 20.26
CA LEU A 295 39.18 -4.70 19.65
C LEU A 295 38.62 -4.95 18.25
N SER A 296 37.30 -5.21 18.17
CA SER A 296 36.38 -5.18 17.00
C SER A 296 35.37 -6.36 17.00
N ARG A 297 34.65 -6.54 18.11
CA ARG A 297 33.47 -7.44 18.19
C ARG A 297 32.19 -6.69 17.82
N GLY A 298 32.07 -6.29 16.56
CA GLY A 298 30.73 -6.18 15.96
C GLY A 298 30.26 -7.61 15.67
N SER A 299 29.12 -8.04 16.22
CA SER A 299 28.53 -9.33 15.81
C SER A 299 28.34 -9.32 14.29
N SER A 300 28.57 -10.43 13.59
CA SER A 300 28.31 -10.54 12.14
C SER A 300 26.90 -10.06 11.76
N LEU A 301 25.95 -10.23 12.68
CA LEU A 301 24.59 -9.73 12.58
C LEU A 301 24.50 -8.20 12.61
N SER A 302 25.19 -7.53 13.55
CA SER A 302 25.25 -6.06 13.59
C SER A 302 25.85 -5.46 12.31
N ALA A 303 26.83 -6.15 11.71
CA ALA A 303 27.40 -5.75 10.43
C ALA A 303 26.39 -5.90 9.27
N ALA A 304 25.58 -6.97 9.28
CA ALA A 304 24.58 -7.24 8.26
C ALA A 304 23.40 -6.24 8.26
N VAL A 305 23.11 -5.63 9.42
CA VAL A 305 21.97 -4.70 9.59
C VAL A 305 22.35 -3.25 9.28
N ARG A 306 23.66 -2.92 9.18
CA ARG A 306 24.14 -1.57 8.82
C ARG A 306 23.46 -1.02 7.55
N PRO A 307 23.07 0.27 7.54
CA PRO A 307 23.41 1.31 8.51
C PRO A 307 22.49 1.39 9.74
N LEU A 308 21.47 0.54 9.87
CA LEU A 308 20.57 0.57 11.02
C LEU A 308 21.31 0.06 12.26
N THR A 309 21.34 0.86 13.33
CA THR A 309 22.03 0.52 14.58
C THR A 309 21.02 0.31 15.69
N VAL A 310 21.17 -0.78 16.43
CA VAL A 310 20.41 -1.03 17.66
C VAL A 310 21.24 -0.50 18.84
N PRO A 311 20.66 0.28 19.76
CA PRO A 311 21.41 0.86 20.88
C PRO A 311 22.10 -0.21 21.74
N ASN A 312 23.30 0.10 22.24
CA ASN A 312 24.04 -0.78 23.15
C ASN A 312 23.47 -0.82 24.58
N VAL A 313 22.42 -0.02 24.85
CA VAL A 313 21.75 0.07 26.15
C VAL A 313 20.93 -1.18 26.46
N VAL A 314 20.50 -1.92 25.43
CA VAL A 314 19.77 -3.19 25.62
C VAL A 314 20.74 -4.37 25.75
N SER A 315 20.31 -5.42 26.45
CA SER A 315 21.13 -6.62 26.63
C SER A 315 21.46 -7.30 25.29
N ALA A 316 22.59 -8.01 25.24
CA ALA A 316 23.04 -8.66 24.00
C ALA A 316 22.00 -9.61 23.35
N PRO A 317 21.22 -10.42 24.11
CA PRO A 317 20.16 -11.25 23.52
C PRO A 317 19.02 -10.42 22.92
N VAL A 318 18.59 -9.35 23.60
CA VAL A 318 17.56 -8.42 23.10
C VAL A 318 18.04 -7.75 21.80
N ARG A 319 19.30 -7.31 21.78
CA ARG A 319 19.91 -6.71 20.59
C ARG A 319 19.96 -7.70 19.43
N ALA A 320 20.35 -8.95 19.67
CA ALA A 320 20.41 -9.97 18.63
C ALA A 320 19.03 -10.24 18.00
N VAL A 321 17.98 -10.35 18.81
CA VAL A 321 16.60 -10.49 18.30
C VAL A 321 16.16 -9.26 17.51
N ALA A 322 16.47 -8.05 17.98
CA ALA A 322 16.16 -6.80 17.29
C ALA A 322 16.88 -6.69 15.93
N GLU A 323 18.19 -6.97 15.89
CA GLU A 323 18.99 -6.98 14.67
C GLU A 323 18.49 -8.05 13.68
N TRP A 324 18.11 -9.22 14.19
CA TRP A 324 17.53 -10.29 13.37
C TRP A 324 16.19 -9.90 12.75
N ALA A 325 15.28 -9.30 13.53
CA ALA A 325 14.00 -8.80 13.04
C ALA A 325 14.19 -7.73 11.93
N LEU A 326 15.15 -6.82 12.11
CA LEU A 326 15.52 -5.81 11.11
C LEU A 326 16.08 -6.44 9.84
N LEU A 327 17.01 -7.40 9.98
CA LEU A 327 17.60 -8.11 8.84
C LEU A 327 16.53 -8.85 8.03
N ARG A 328 15.59 -9.51 8.71
CA ARG A 328 14.48 -10.22 8.07
C ARG A 328 13.56 -9.26 7.31
N THR A 329 13.19 -8.10 7.90
CA THR A 329 12.40 -7.06 7.20
C THR A 329 13.12 -6.54 5.97
N ARG A 330 14.44 -6.34 6.07
CA ARG A 330 15.26 -5.85 4.96
C ARG A 330 15.41 -6.88 3.84
N ARG A 331 15.53 -8.17 4.17
CA ARG A 331 15.71 -9.24 3.18
C ARG A 331 14.41 -9.57 2.45
N ASP A 332 13.28 -9.48 3.13
CA ASP A 332 11.97 -9.73 2.53
C ASP A 332 10.96 -8.61 2.85
N PRO A 333 11.07 -7.43 2.20
CA PRO A 333 10.17 -6.31 2.46
C PRO A 333 8.74 -6.57 1.99
N ASN A 334 8.52 -7.54 1.09
CA ASN A 334 7.19 -7.91 0.61
C ASN A 334 6.28 -8.38 1.74
N ARG A 335 6.86 -8.88 2.84
CA ARG A 335 6.12 -9.22 4.05
C ARG A 335 5.40 -8.04 4.69
N LEU A 336 5.73 -6.79 4.35
CA LEU A 336 5.07 -5.58 4.85
C LEU A 336 3.89 -5.13 3.99
N MET A 337 3.65 -5.76 2.84
CA MET A 337 2.57 -5.35 1.93
C MET A 337 1.18 -5.43 2.56
N PHE A 338 0.99 -6.26 3.61
CA PHE A 338 -0.28 -6.29 4.36
C PHE A 338 -0.63 -4.94 5.01
N VAL A 339 0.38 -4.14 5.37
CA VAL A 339 0.20 -2.83 6.00
C VAL A 339 -0.37 -1.83 5.00
N MET A 340 -0.03 -1.97 3.72
CA MET A 340 -0.51 -1.08 2.67
C MET A 340 -2.02 -1.19 2.46
N ILE A 341 -2.60 -2.37 2.67
CA ILE A 341 -4.04 -2.58 2.44
C ILE A 341 -4.89 -1.65 3.32
N PRO A 342 -4.76 -1.63 4.67
CA PRO A 342 -5.48 -0.67 5.50
C PRO A 342 -5.11 0.79 5.23
N VAL A 343 -3.83 1.09 4.96
CA VAL A 343 -3.38 2.45 4.65
C VAL A 343 -4.11 3.01 3.44
N PHE A 344 -4.22 2.24 2.35
CA PHE A 344 -4.95 2.70 1.17
C PHE A 344 -6.47 2.67 1.39
N ALA A 345 -7.00 1.61 2.00
CA ALA A 345 -8.43 1.46 2.20
C ALA A 345 -9.03 2.57 3.09
N ILE A 346 -8.29 3.02 4.11
CA ILE A 346 -8.77 4.00 5.09
C ILE A 346 -8.14 5.38 4.83
N GLY A 347 -6.84 5.44 4.57
CA GLY A 347 -6.12 6.70 4.36
C GLY A 347 -6.53 7.41 3.07
N SER A 348 -6.77 6.69 1.97
CA SER A 348 -7.12 7.32 0.70
C SER A 348 -8.47 8.06 0.75
N PRO A 349 -9.56 7.49 1.28
CA PRO A 349 -10.83 8.23 1.43
C PRO A 349 -10.71 9.44 2.37
N LEU A 350 -9.96 9.32 3.47
CA LEU A 350 -9.76 10.41 4.42
C LEU A 350 -9.00 11.58 3.77
N VAL A 351 -7.85 11.29 3.15
CA VAL A 351 -7.06 12.31 2.45
C VAL A 351 -7.85 12.92 1.30
N SER A 352 -8.52 12.10 0.48
CA SER A 352 -9.34 12.59 -0.64
C SER A 352 -10.46 13.53 -0.17
N THR A 353 -11.12 13.19 0.94
CA THR A 353 -12.18 14.03 1.51
C THR A 353 -11.59 15.33 2.05
N SER A 354 -10.47 15.29 2.78
CA SER A 354 -9.82 16.47 3.31
C SER A 354 -9.24 17.40 2.26
N VAL A 355 -8.72 16.87 1.15
CA VAL A 355 -8.29 17.69 0.00
C VAL A 355 -9.49 18.42 -0.59
N ARG A 356 -10.61 17.72 -0.80
CA ARG A 356 -11.84 18.31 -1.36
C ARG A 356 -12.45 19.38 -0.45
N SER A 357 -12.41 19.17 0.87
CA SER A 357 -12.92 20.14 1.84
C SER A 357 -11.90 21.22 2.26
N GLY A 358 -10.69 21.23 1.68
CA GLY A 358 -9.63 22.18 2.05
C GLY A 358 -9.11 22.03 3.49
N SER A 359 -9.36 20.89 4.14
CA SER A 359 -9.07 20.66 5.57
C SER A 359 -7.85 19.75 5.81
N ILE A 360 -6.96 19.63 4.83
CA ILE A 360 -5.80 18.72 4.93
C ILE A 360 -4.86 19.08 6.09
N GLY A 361 -4.67 20.37 6.39
CA GLY A 361 -3.89 20.83 7.54
C GLY A 361 -4.51 20.42 8.88
N ALA A 362 -5.84 20.36 8.97
CA ALA A 362 -6.53 19.87 10.16
C ALA A 362 -6.40 18.35 10.30
N LEU A 363 -6.46 17.58 9.21
CA LEU A 363 -6.38 16.12 9.29
C LEU A 363 -4.95 15.60 9.53
N ALA A 364 -3.92 16.27 9.00
CA ALA A 364 -2.57 15.74 8.95
C ALA A 364 -1.98 15.41 10.34
N ALA A 365 -2.13 16.29 11.32
CA ALA A 365 -1.55 16.10 12.65
C ALA A 365 -2.24 14.97 13.44
N PRO A 366 -3.60 14.90 13.54
CA PRO A 366 -4.30 13.75 14.12
C PRO A 366 -4.01 12.43 13.41
N LEU A 367 -3.93 12.45 12.07
CA LEU A 367 -3.61 11.26 11.29
C LEU A 367 -2.18 10.78 11.57
N GLY A 368 -1.22 11.69 11.70
CA GLY A 368 0.15 11.40 12.12
C GLY A 368 0.20 10.80 13.52
N ALA A 369 -0.52 11.41 14.47
CA ALA A 369 -0.56 11.02 15.87
C ALA A 369 -1.19 9.62 16.10
N VAL A 370 -2.01 9.11 15.17
CA VAL A 370 -2.72 7.82 15.34
C VAL A 370 -2.28 6.77 14.33
N GLY A 371 -2.14 7.14 13.06
CA GLY A 371 -1.81 6.23 11.97
C GLY A 371 -0.36 5.77 12.00
N LEU A 372 0.59 6.69 12.21
CA LEU A 372 2.02 6.33 12.23
C LEU A 372 2.41 5.40 13.40
N PRO A 373 1.89 5.57 14.62
CA PRO A 373 2.07 4.60 15.70
C PRO A 373 1.64 3.18 15.32
N TRP A 374 0.45 3.04 14.71
CA TRP A 374 -0.06 1.74 14.28
C TRP A 374 0.84 1.11 13.21
N LEU A 375 1.36 1.92 12.29
CA LEU A 375 2.37 1.46 11.32
C LEU A 375 3.61 0.94 12.06
N ALA A 376 4.19 1.75 12.95
CA ALA A 376 5.40 1.39 13.69
C ALA A 376 5.26 0.07 14.47
N GLY A 377 4.13 -0.16 15.14
CA GLY A 377 3.87 -1.43 15.83
C GLY A 377 3.64 -2.63 14.90
N SER A 378 3.11 -2.39 13.70
CA SER A 378 2.81 -3.46 12.73
C SER A 378 4.05 -4.02 12.02
N LEU A 379 5.17 -3.29 11.98
CA LEU A 379 6.31 -3.62 11.11
C LEU A 379 7.09 -4.89 11.50
N PHE A 380 7.20 -5.20 12.80
CA PHE A 380 8.21 -6.16 13.28
C PHE A 380 7.66 -7.37 14.04
N ALA A 381 6.42 -7.29 14.55
CA ALA A 381 5.93 -8.28 15.52
C ALA A 381 4.51 -8.79 15.24
N MET A 382 4.03 -8.71 14.00
CA MET A 382 2.68 -9.17 13.62
C MET A 382 2.57 -10.68 13.38
N ASN A 383 3.68 -11.40 13.22
CA ASN A 383 3.70 -12.88 13.12
C ASN A 383 4.98 -13.50 13.73
N PRO A 384 5.32 -13.20 15.00
CA PRO A 384 6.65 -13.48 15.53
C PRO A 384 6.99 -14.97 15.61
N LEU A 385 6.03 -15.86 15.88
CA LEU A 385 6.31 -17.31 15.91
C LEU A 385 6.39 -17.90 14.50
N GLY A 386 5.53 -17.42 13.60
CA GLY A 386 5.52 -17.85 12.20
C GLY A 386 6.77 -17.42 11.44
N ASP A 387 7.25 -16.22 11.72
CA ASP A 387 8.45 -15.66 11.10
C ASP A 387 9.72 -16.46 11.46
N GLU A 388 9.76 -17.12 12.64
CA GLU A 388 10.87 -18.01 13.00
C GLU A 388 10.89 -19.31 12.19
N GLY A 389 9.74 -19.78 11.70
CA GLY A 389 9.65 -20.96 10.85
C GLY A 389 10.43 -22.16 11.40
N VAL A 390 11.36 -22.70 10.61
CA VAL A 390 12.17 -23.88 10.96
C VAL A 390 13.15 -23.65 12.11
N VAL A 391 13.53 -22.40 12.41
CA VAL A 391 14.48 -22.09 13.50
C VAL A 391 13.79 -21.86 14.85
N LEU A 392 12.46 -21.91 14.89
CA LEU A 392 11.68 -21.67 16.12
C LEU A 392 12.13 -22.53 17.32
N PRO A 393 12.41 -23.85 17.20
CA PRO A 393 12.88 -24.64 18.34
C PRO A 393 14.20 -24.13 18.93
N VAL A 394 15.10 -23.62 18.09
CA VAL A 394 16.37 -23.00 18.53
C VAL A 394 16.08 -21.67 19.24
N THR A 395 15.21 -20.85 18.67
CA THR A 395 14.84 -19.55 19.27
C THR A 395 14.20 -19.72 20.66
N LEU A 396 13.36 -20.74 20.85
CA LEU A 396 12.70 -21.03 22.14
C LEU A 396 13.69 -21.50 23.23
N THR A 397 14.82 -22.09 22.84
CA THR A 397 15.83 -22.60 23.79
C THR A 397 16.97 -21.61 24.02
N ALA A 398 17.26 -20.74 23.06
CA ALA A 398 18.39 -19.81 23.11
C ALA A 398 18.07 -18.48 23.83
N VAL A 399 16.79 -18.10 23.94
CA VAL A 399 16.38 -16.76 24.40
C VAL A 399 15.17 -16.87 25.33
N SER A 400 15.11 -16.07 26.40
CA SER A 400 13.90 -16.02 27.24
C SER A 400 12.78 -15.21 26.59
N GLY A 401 11.52 -15.46 26.96
CA GLY A 401 10.37 -14.72 26.42
C GLY A 401 10.46 -13.22 26.65
N GLU A 402 11.04 -12.77 27.78
CA GLU A 402 11.28 -11.36 28.06
C GLU A 402 12.27 -10.75 27.06
N GLN A 403 13.37 -11.45 26.80
CA GLN A 403 14.39 -11.02 25.85
C GLN A 403 13.84 -10.99 24.41
N TYR A 404 13.04 -12.00 24.04
CA TYR A 404 12.43 -12.10 22.72
C TYR A 404 11.41 -10.98 22.47
N VAL A 405 10.46 -10.77 23.39
CA VAL A 405 9.43 -9.72 23.26
C VAL A 405 10.06 -8.33 23.24
N ARG A 406 11.04 -8.06 24.11
CA ARG A 406 11.78 -6.79 24.09
C ARG A 406 12.55 -6.61 22.78
N GLY A 407 13.20 -7.66 22.29
CA GLY A 407 13.94 -7.63 21.03
C GLY A 407 13.04 -7.27 19.84
N LEU A 408 11.81 -7.78 19.80
CA LEU A 408 10.83 -7.43 18.78
C LEU A 408 10.28 -6.00 18.91
N THR A 409 10.25 -5.47 20.13
CA THR A 409 9.74 -4.11 20.44
C THR A 409 10.77 -3.04 20.09
N VAL A 410 12.06 -3.30 20.30
CA VAL A 410 13.15 -2.32 20.15
C VAL A 410 13.20 -1.65 18.78
N PRO A 411 13.15 -2.36 17.63
CA PRO A 411 13.16 -1.73 16.30
C PRO A 411 12.01 -0.74 16.10
N GLY A 412 10.81 -1.08 16.54
CA GLY A 412 9.64 -0.20 16.44
C GLY A 412 9.79 1.07 17.26
N LEU A 413 10.44 1.00 18.44
CA LEU A 413 10.71 2.18 19.26
C LEU A 413 11.87 3.01 18.73
N VAL A 414 13.00 2.38 18.38
CA VAL A 414 14.22 3.09 17.97
C VAL A 414 14.01 3.85 16.66
N PHE A 415 13.30 3.25 15.71
CA PHE A 415 13.08 3.87 14.39
C PHE A 415 11.69 4.49 14.25
N GLY A 416 10.65 3.84 14.79
CA GLY A 416 9.28 4.32 14.66
C GLY A 416 9.00 5.56 15.49
N LEU A 417 9.42 5.60 16.77
CA LEU A 417 9.10 6.73 17.66
C LEU A 417 9.66 8.07 17.16
N PRO A 418 10.95 8.19 16.76
CA PRO A 418 11.46 9.47 16.23
C PRO A 418 10.72 9.90 14.96
N ILE A 419 10.41 8.97 14.06
CA ILE A 419 9.67 9.27 12.82
C ILE A 419 8.27 9.78 13.15
N VAL A 420 7.55 9.11 14.05
CA VAL A 420 6.22 9.52 14.49
C VAL A 420 6.25 10.92 15.08
N LEU A 421 7.19 11.21 15.99
CA LEU A 421 7.30 12.52 16.62
C LEU A 421 7.65 13.62 15.63
N VAL A 422 8.61 13.39 14.73
CA VAL A 422 9.02 14.38 13.72
C VAL A 422 7.88 14.65 12.74
N VAL A 423 7.26 13.61 12.17
CA VAL A 423 6.21 13.78 11.17
C VAL A 423 4.95 14.39 11.80
N THR A 424 4.56 13.95 13.00
CA THR A 424 3.41 14.52 13.72
C THR A 424 3.70 15.96 14.14
N GLY A 425 4.92 16.26 14.57
CA GLY A 425 5.34 17.63 14.92
C GLY A 425 5.29 18.56 13.71
N ILE A 426 5.88 18.17 12.58
CA ILE A 426 5.83 18.95 11.32
C ILE A 426 4.38 19.15 10.88
N ALA A 427 3.55 18.09 10.91
CA ALA A 427 2.14 18.19 10.58
C ALA A 427 1.39 19.13 11.55
N GLY A 428 1.75 19.11 12.84
CA GLY A 428 1.22 20.00 13.87
C GLY A 428 1.53 21.47 13.59
N LEU A 429 2.76 21.79 13.16
CA LEU A 429 3.15 23.15 12.80
C LEU A 429 2.37 23.68 11.59
N ALA A 430 1.95 22.81 10.67
CA ALA A 430 1.13 23.16 9.51
C ALA A 430 -0.39 23.10 9.80
N SER A 431 -0.79 22.75 11.02
CA SER A 431 -2.20 22.55 11.40
C SER A 431 -2.81 23.82 11.99
N PRO A 432 -4.15 23.98 11.94
CA PRO A 432 -4.85 25.13 12.53
C PRO A 432 -4.97 25.06 14.06
N TYR A 433 -4.30 24.10 14.72
CA TYR A 433 -4.45 23.83 16.15
C TYR A 433 -3.61 24.77 17.02
N SER A 434 -4.08 25.02 18.23
CA SER A 434 -3.34 25.76 19.25
C SER A 434 -2.07 25.01 19.69
N PRO A 435 -1.05 25.69 20.24
CA PRO A 435 0.19 25.03 20.69
C PRO A 435 -0.04 23.91 21.73
N VAL A 436 -1.08 24.04 22.57
CA VAL A 436 -1.46 23.03 23.56
C VAL A 436 -1.99 21.77 22.87
N GLU A 437 -2.87 21.92 21.88
CA GLU A 437 -3.41 20.81 21.10
C GLU A 437 -2.32 20.14 20.25
N GLN A 438 -1.42 20.93 19.64
CA GLN A 438 -0.25 20.41 18.92
C GLN A 438 0.65 19.58 19.84
N GLY A 439 0.95 20.10 21.04
CA GLY A 439 1.71 19.37 22.06
C GLY A 439 0.99 18.11 22.53
N GLY A 440 -0.34 18.16 22.68
CA GLY A 440 -1.18 17.03 23.02
C GLY A 440 -1.15 15.92 21.96
N LEU A 441 -1.26 16.28 20.67
CA LEU A 441 -1.15 15.34 19.55
C LEU A 441 0.25 14.73 19.43
N LEU A 442 1.30 15.52 19.66
CA LEU A 442 2.69 15.04 19.67
C LEU A 442 2.92 14.03 20.80
N ALA A 443 2.47 14.35 22.01
CA ALA A 443 2.54 13.46 23.17
C ALA A 443 1.71 12.18 22.95
N LEU A 444 0.53 12.30 22.34
CA LEU A 444 -0.32 11.18 21.96
C LEU A 444 0.38 10.26 20.95
N GLY A 445 1.02 10.80 19.92
CA GLY A 445 1.78 10.02 18.95
C GLY A 445 2.92 9.23 19.61
N GLY A 446 3.64 9.84 20.54
CA GLY A 446 4.67 9.16 21.34
C GLY A 446 4.08 8.03 22.19
N TYR A 447 3.03 8.33 22.95
CA TYR A 447 2.31 7.38 23.78
C TYR A 447 1.77 6.18 22.98
N LEU A 448 1.05 6.43 21.89
CA LEU A 448 0.48 5.38 21.06
C LEU A 448 1.55 4.54 20.38
N THR A 449 2.72 5.10 20.07
CA THR A 449 3.83 4.32 19.51
C THR A 449 4.31 3.29 20.51
N VAL A 450 4.48 3.69 21.78
CA VAL A 450 4.85 2.75 22.85
C VAL A 450 3.79 1.67 23.01
N VAL A 451 2.51 2.05 23.11
CA VAL A 451 1.40 1.10 23.24
C VAL A 451 1.37 0.12 22.06
N SER A 452 1.37 0.64 20.82
CA SER A 452 1.25 -0.17 19.61
C SER A 452 2.39 -1.18 19.46
N VAL A 453 3.63 -0.75 19.67
CA VAL A 453 4.80 -1.64 19.54
C VAL A 453 4.83 -2.69 20.64
N VAL A 454 4.39 -2.38 21.87
CA VAL A 454 4.37 -3.33 23.00
C VAL A 454 3.27 -4.38 22.87
N ILE A 455 2.09 -4.03 22.35
CA ILE A 455 0.98 -5.00 22.21
C ILE A 455 1.15 -5.92 21.00
N ALA A 456 1.90 -5.47 19.98
CA ALA A 456 2.07 -6.17 18.71
C ALA A 456 2.53 -7.64 18.85
N PRO A 457 3.61 -7.97 19.62
CA PRO A 457 4.03 -9.35 19.83
C PRO A 457 2.94 -10.24 20.41
N ALA A 458 2.15 -9.74 21.36
CA ALA A 458 1.09 -10.52 22.00
C ALA A 458 0.00 -10.94 21.00
N ILE A 459 -0.40 -10.01 20.14
CA ILE A 459 -1.42 -10.22 19.11
C ILE A 459 -0.89 -11.19 18.04
N GLY A 460 0.35 -10.97 17.57
CA GLY A 460 0.98 -11.84 16.58
C GLY A 460 1.18 -13.27 17.09
N MET A 461 1.58 -13.43 18.36
CA MET A 461 1.70 -14.76 18.99
C MET A 461 0.34 -15.42 19.21
N ALA A 462 -0.72 -14.63 19.45
CA ALA A 462 -2.09 -15.13 19.65
C ALA A 462 -2.68 -15.72 18.36
N LEU A 463 -2.33 -15.14 17.21
CA LEU A 463 -2.85 -15.48 15.89
C LEU A 463 -1.73 -15.88 14.91
N PRO A 464 -0.89 -16.87 15.26
CA PRO A 464 0.31 -17.18 14.47
C PRO A 464 -0.07 -17.79 13.13
N ARG A 465 0.74 -17.54 12.11
CA ARG A 465 0.64 -18.18 10.80
C ARG A 465 1.95 -18.89 10.51
N PHE A 466 1.90 -20.22 10.34
CA PHE A 466 3.08 -21.06 10.07
C PHE A 466 3.16 -21.52 8.62
N SER A 467 2.05 -21.48 7.88
CA SER A 467 2.02 -21.85 6.47
C SER A 467 2.27 -20.63 5.59
N ALA A 468 3.26 -20.76 4.70
CA ALA A 468 3.48 -19.81 3.62
C ALA A 468 2.23 -19.75 2.74
N ILE A 469 1.87 -18.53 2.35
CA ILE A 469 0.95 -18.30 1.24
C ILE A 469 1.71 -17.53 0.18
N SER A 470 1.46 -17.86 -1.09
CA SER A 470 2.07 -17.10 -2.18
C SER A 470 1.52 -15.67 -2.20
N VAL A 471 2.27 -14.70 -1.68
CA VAL A 471 1.97 -13.28 -1.84
C VAL A 471 2.66 -12.79 -3.11
N GLY A 472 1.94 -12.85 -4.22
CA GLY A 472 2.52 -12.50 -5.52
C GLY A 472 3.32 -13.66 -6.12
N GLN A 473 4.62 -13.47 -6.36
CA GLN A 473 5.52 -14.49 -6.94
C GLN A 473 6.54 -15.04 -5.93
N SER A 474 6.61 -14.47 -4.73
CA SER A 474 7.46 -15.01 -3.66
C SER A 474 6.74 -16.18 -2.99
N ARG A 475 7.34 -17.38 -3.08
CA ARG A 475 6.77 -18.64 -2.59
C ARG A 475 6.95 -18.86 -1.09
N ASP A 476 7.68 -17.98 -0.41
CA ASP A 476 8.13 -18.18 0.98
C ASP A 476 7.70 -17.06 1.95
N VAL A 477 6.81 -16.15 1.53
CA VAL A 477 6.35 -15.08 2.45
C VAL A 477 5.23 -15.62 3.33
N ILE A 478 5.40 -15.49 4.64
CA ILE A 478 4.40 -15.83 5.64
C ILE A 478 3.80 -14.52 6.18
N PRO A 479 2.91 -13.82 5.43
CA PRO A 479 2.33 -12.59 5.93
C PRO A 479 1.46 -12.86 7.17
N PRO A 480 1.34 -11.89 8.09
CA PRO A 480 0.43 -11.99 9.22
C PRO A 480 -1.00 -12.30 8.80
N ARG A 481 -1.78 -12.89 9.72
CA ARG A 481 -3.23 -13.03 9.51
C ARG A 481 -3.88 -11.64 9.49
N MET A 482 -4.79 -11.38 8.55
CA MET A 482 -5.53 -10.11 8.52
C MET A 482 -6.35 -9.86 9.80
N SER A 483 -6.74 -10.92 10.52
CA SER A 483 -7.36 -10.80 11.84
C SER A 483 -6.40 -10.21 12.89
N ALA A 484 -5.10 -10.55 12.85
CA ALA A 484 -4.10 -9.95 13.74
C ALA A 484 -3.93 -8.46 13.45
N VAL A 485 -3.89 -8.11 12.17
CA VAL A 485 -3.84 -6.71 11.70
C VAL A 485 -5.07 -5.93 12.18
N GLY A 486 -6.26 -6.52 12.04
CA GLY A 486 -7.53 -5.94 12.47
C GLY A 486 -7.62 -5.74 13.99
N VAL A 487 -7.22 -6.73 14.79
CA VAL A 487 -7.20 -6.61 16.26
C VAL A 487 -6.17 -5.57 16.71
N HIS A 488 -4.99 -5.55 16.09
CA HIS A 488 -3.97 -4.53 16.36
C HIS A 488 -4.52 -3.12 16.05
N ALA A 489 -5.12 -2.94 14.87
CA ALA A 489 -5.75 -1.68 14.49
C ALA A 489 -6.88 -1.28 15.45
N ALA A 490 -7.74 -2.21 15.85
CA ALA A 490 -8.84 -1.93 16.77
C ALA A 490 -8.35 -1.46 18.16
N LEU A 491 -7.28 -2.08 18.68
CA LEU A 491 -6.72 -1.75 19.99
C LEU A 491 -5.87 -0.47 20.00
N THR A 492 -5.35 -0.02 18.85
CA THR A 492 -4.52 1.19 18.78
C THR A 492 -5.25 2.36 18.14
N VAL A 493 -5.79 2.18 16.93
CA VAL A 493 -6.38 3.25 16.11
C VAL A 493 -7.70 3.72 16.70
N GLY A 494 -8.55 2.81 17.19
CA GLY A 494 -9.85 3.19 17.77
C GLY A 494 -9.70 4.09 19.01
N PRO A 495 -9.07 3.61 20.10
CA PRO A 495 -8.79 4.42 21.28
C PRO A 495 -7.94 5.65 20.98
N GLY A 496 -6.95 5.52 20.09
CA GLY A 496 -6.07 6.62 19.68
C GLY A 496 -6.80 7.73 18.91
N ALA A 497 -7.70 7.37 18.00
CA ALA A 497 -8.53 8.34 17.28
C ALA A 497 -9.48 9.07 18.23
N LEU A 498 -10.10 8.35 19.18
CA LEU A 498 -10.93 8.99 20.20
C LEU A 498 -10.12 9.95 21.07
N LEU A 499 -8.90 9.58 21.49
CA LEU A 499 -7.98 10.46 22.20
C LEU A 499 -7.62 11.70 21.37
N ALA A 500 -7.27 11.53 20.09
CA ALA A 500 -6.94 12.65 19.20
C ALA A 500 -8.12 13.62 19.04
N ILE A 501 -9.34 13.09 18.90
CA ILE A 501 -10.56 13.90 18.82
C ILE A 501 -10.85 14.58 20.16
N LEU A 502 -10.62 13.92 21.30
CA LEU A 502 -10.76 14.57 22.62
C LEU A 502 -9.75 15.70 22.82
N VAL A 503 -8.54 15.58 22.28
CA VAL A 503 -7.52 16.65 22.34
C VAL A 503 -7.96 17.85 21.51
N VAL A 504 -8.44 17.63 20.30
CA VAL A 504 -8.71 18.68 19.30
C VAL A 504 -10.14 19.24 19.36
N SER A 505 -11.12 18.40 19.67
CA SER A 505 -12.54 18.76 19.68
C SER A 505 -13.35 17.85 20.61
N PRO A 506 -13.37 18.15 21.93
CA PRO A 506 -14.18 17.42 22.90
C PRO A 506 -15.67 17.35 22.54
N ALA A 507 -16.19 18.38 21.87
CA ALA A 507 -17.58 18.42 21.43
C ALA A 507 -17.88 17.36 20.36
N VAL A 508 -16.97 17.19 19.39
CA VAL A 508 -17.09 16.14 18.37
C VAL A 508 -16.94 14.76 19.01
N ALA A 509 -16.00 14.57 19.95
CA ALA A 509 -15.88 13.32 20.70
C ALA A 509 -17.18 12.98 21.45
N ARG A 510 -17.80 13.96 22.13
CA ARG A 510 -19.08 13.79 22.82
C ARG A 510 -20.19 13.38 21.86
N ALA A 511 -20.28 14.05 20.71
CA ALA A 511 -21.28 13.74 19.70
C ALA A 511 -21.10 12.33 19.12
N ILE A 512 -19.85 11.91 18.84
CA ILE A 512 -19.55 10.56 18.37
C ILE A 512 -19.93 9.53 19.42
N LEU A 513 -19.54 9.73 20.69
CA LEU A 513 -19.86 8.80 21.78
C LEU A 513 -21.38 8.68 21.97
N ALA A 514 -22.10 9.82 22.00
CA ALA A 514 -23.55 9.84 22.12
C ALA A 514 -24.24 9.18 20.92
N GLY A 515 -23.70 9.38 19.72
CA GLY A 515 -24.16 8.72 18.50
C GLY A 515 -23.96 7.22 18.55
N VAL A 516 -22.73 6.75 18.76
CA VAL A 516 -22.36 5.32 18.73
C VAL A 516 -23.04 4.52 19.83
N PHE A 517 -23.08 5.03 21.06
CA PHE A 517 -23.60 4.29 22.21
C PHE A 517 -25.08 4.57 22.51
N GLY A 518 -25.65 5.61 21.92
CA GLY A 518 -27.04 6.00 22.20
C GLY A 518 -27.88 6.15 20.94
N PHE A 519 -27.69 7.22 20.18
CA PHE A 519 -28.64 7.60 19.14
C PHE A 519 -28.69 6.63 17.95
N VAL A 520 -27.55 6.09 17.49
CA VAL A 520 -27.52 5.16 16.36
C VAL A 520 -28.20 3.83 16.71
N PRO A 521 -27.86 3.14 17.82
CA PRO A 521 -28.61 1.96 18.25
C PRO A 521 -30.11 2.23 18.41
N ALA A 522 -30.48 3.37 18.99
CA ALA A 522 -31.88 3.76 19.16
C ALA A 522 -32.62 3.87 17.80
N ILE A 523 -32.03 4.58 16.84
CA ILE A 523 -32.62 4.73 15.49
C ILE A 523 -32.72 3.38 14.78
N LEU A 524 -31.69 2.52 14.88
CA LEU A 524 -31.74 1.18 14.27
C LEU A 524 -32.84 0.32 14.88
N LEU A 525 -33.02 0.37 16.20
CA LEU A 525 -34.08 -0.37 16.89
C LEU A 525 -35.47 0.17 16.56
N GLU A 526 -35.63 1.48 16.41
CA GLU A 526 -36.87 2.10 15.96
C GLU A 526 -37.24 1.66 14.55
N LEU A 527 -36.28 1.68 13.61
CA LEU A 527 -36.47 1.20 12.24
C LEU A 527 -36.84 -0.29 12.19
N LEU A 528 -36.20 -1.11 13.03
CA LEU A 528 -36.52 -2.54 13.16
C LEU A 528 -37.89 -2.77 13.81
N ALA A 529 -38.26 -1.97 14.81
CA ALA A 529 -39.55 -2.05 15.50
C ALA A 529 -40.72 -1.70 14.56
N ALA A 530 -40.53 -0.70 13.68
CA ALA A 530 -41.50 -0.33 12.65
C ALA A 530 -41.75 -1.48 11.65
N SER A 531 -40.76 -2.35 11.42
CA SER A 531 -40.88 -3.50 10.52
C SER A 531 -41.50 -4.77 11.13
N ASN A 532 -41.51 -4.89 12.47
CA ASN A 532 -41.82 -6.14 13.19
C ASN A 532 -43.10 -6.08 14.05
N GLY A 533 -44.08 -5.25 13.67
CA GLY A 533 -45.43 -5.28 14.26
C GLY A 533 -45.50 -4.99 15.77
N GLY A 534 -44.52 -4.28 16.35
CA GLY A 534 -44.54 -3.83 17.75
C GLY A 534 -43.76 -4.69 18.76
N LEU A 535 -43.16 -5.81 18.37
CA LEU A 535 -42.38 -6.69 19.27
C LEU A 535 -41.15 -6.00 19.93
N LEU A 536 -40.63 -4.93 19.33
CA LEU A 536 -39.48 -4.17 19.82
C LEU A 536 -39.86 -2.73 20.25
N ALA A 537 -41.16 -2.44 20.44
CA ALA A 537 -41.61 -1.11 20.84
C ALA A 537 -41.01 -0.70 22.19
N GLY A 538 -40.35 0.46 22.25
CA GLY A 538 -39.72 1.00 23.45
C GLY A 538 -38.31 0.47 23.75
N ALA A 539 -37.77 -0.43 22.92
CA ALA A 539 -36.39 -0.93 23.07
C ALA A 539 -35.33 0.15 22.78
N ASP A 540 -35.70 1.26 22.13
CA ASP A 540 -34.83 2.37 21.77
C ASP A 540 -34.64 3.40 22.91
N GLU A 541 -35.61 3.55 23.81
CA GLU A 541 -35.60 4.58 24.86
C GLU A 541 -34.41 4.48 25.82
N PRO A 542 -33.94 3.28 26.26
CA PRO A 542 -32.72 3.17 27.05
C PRO A 542 -31.49 3.75 26.35
N PHE A 543 -31.38 3.51 25.03
CA PHE A 543 -30.26 4.02 24.22
C PHE A 543 -30.37 5.53 23.99
N ARG A 544 -31.57 6.07 23.78
CA ARG A 544 -31.78 7.54 23.78
C ARG A 544 -31.40 8.16 25.11
N GLY A 545 -31.74 7.51 26.22
CA GLY A 545 -31.33 7.89 27.57
C GLY A 545 -29.80 7.96 27.70
N ILE A 546 -29.08 6.94 27.23
CA ILE A 546 -27.61 6.93 27.20
C ILE A 546 -27.06 8.08 26.34
N GLY A 547 -27.61 8.30 25.15
CA GLY A 547 -27.19 9.39 24.26
C GLY A 547 -27.36 10.78 24.90
N ARG A 548 -28.52 11.02 25.53
CA ARG A 548 -28.80 12.26 26.29
C ARG A 548 -27.86 12.41 27.49
N ALA A 549 -27.62 11.33 28.24
CA ALA A 549 -26.70 11.34 29.38
C ALA A 549 -25.27 11.70 28.95
N ILE A 550 -24.78 11.15 27.84
CA ILE A 550 -23.46 11.48 27.29
C ILE A 550 -23.39 12.96 26.87
N GLN A 551 -24.45 13.50 26.25
CA GLN A 551 -24.51 14.91 25.87
C GLN A 551 -24.55 15.86 27.08
N ALA A 552 -25.08 15.42 28.21
CA ALA A 552 -25.11 16.20 29.45
C ALA A 552 -23.74 16.31 30.13
N ILE A 553 -22.76 15.48 29.76
CA ILE A 553 -21.39 15.55 30.31
C ILE A 553 -20.72 16.84 29.85
N GLY A 554 -20.17 17.61 30.79
CA GLY A 554 -19.39 18.81 30.50
C GLY A 554 -18.17 18.49 29.61
N LEU A 555 -17.85 19.37 28.67
CA LEU A 555 -16.78 19.13 27.69
C LEU A 555 -15.41 18.92 28.36
N GLU A 556 -15.10 19.72 29.37
CA GLU A 556 -13.86 19.61 30.14
C GLU A 556 -13.81 18.30 30.94
N GLN A 557 -14.92 17.92 31.57
CA GLN A 557 -15.02 16.65 32.29
C GLN A 557 -14.85 15.44 31.36
N LEU A 558 -15.45 15.48 30.16
CA LEU A 558 -15.29 14.45 29.15
C LEU A 558 -13.85 14.39 28.63
N GLN A 559 -13.24 15.55 28.38
CA GLN A 559 -11.87 15.66 27.89
C GLN A 559 -10.90 15.06 28.91
N ILE A 560 -10.92 15.52 30.16
CA ILE A 560 -10.00 15.07 31.21
C ILE A 560 -10.29 13.63 31.60
N GLY A 561 -11.54 13.31 31.94
CA GLY A 561 -11.92 11.98 32.41
C GLY A 561 -11.81 10.92 31.32
N GLY A 562 -12.26 11.24 30.10
CA GLY A 562 -12.15 10.35 28.94
C GLY A 562 -10.69 10.12 28.53
N ALA A 563 -9.88 11.19 28.48
CA ALA A 563 -8.46 11.04 28.17
C ALA A 563 -7.72 10.23 29.24
N ALA A 564 -7.95 10.50 30.53
CA ALA A 564 -7.34 9.75 31.62
C ALA A 564 -7.71 8.25 31.56
N ALA A 565 -8.98 7.93 31.32
CA ALA A 565 -9.45 6.55 31.20
C ALA A 565 -8.76 5.82 30.02
N LEU A 566 -8.65 6.47 28.85
CA LEU A 566 -8.01 5.88 27.67
C LEU A 566 -6.49 5.73 27.86
N LEU A 567 -5.83 6.71 28.47
CA LEU A 567 -4.39 6.65 28.77
C LEU A 567 -4.06 5.54 29.78
N ILE A 568 -4.79 5.47 30.89
CA ILE A 568 -4.63 4.42 31.90
C ILE A 568 -4.97 3.05 31.29
N GLY A 569 -6.07 2.97 30.52
CA GLY A 569 -6.50 1.77 29.83
C GLY A 569 -5.42 1.23 28.89
N GLY A 570 -4.81 2.08 28.06
CA GLY A 570 -3.74 1.64 27.16
C GLY A 570 -2.47 1.19 27.89
N VAL A 571 -2.10 1.80 29.03
CA VAL A 571 -0.99 1.32 29.87
C VAL A 571 -1.29 -0.04 30.48
N LEU A 572 -2.50 -0.23 31.01
CA LEU A 572 -2.94 -1.50 31.60
C LEU A 572 -2.98 -2.61 30.55
N VAL A 573 -3.61 -2.36 29.40
CA VAL A 573 -3.70 -3.31 28.28
C VAL A 573 -2.30 -3.67 27.78
N SER A 574 -1.42 -2.68 27.59
CA SER A 574 -0.03 -2.92 27.17
C SER A 574 0.73 -3.78 28.17
N SER A 575 0.60 -3.50 29.46
CA SER A 575 1.26 -4.26 30.53
C SER A 575 0.76 -5.70 30.60
N LEU A 576 -0.56 -5.91 30.47
CA LEU A 576 -1.17 -7.24 30.46
C LEU A 576 -0.77 -8.04 29.22
N LEU A 577 -0.80 -7.42 28.04
CA LEU A 577 -0.44 -8.07 26.78
C LEU A 577 1.06 -8.37 26.70
N TYR A 578 1.93 -7.50 27.21
CA TYR A 578 3.35 -7.78 27.35
C TYR A 578 3.60 -9.03 28.20
N ARG A 579 3.02 -9.08 29.41
CA ARG A 579 3.15 -10.25 30.31
C ARG A 579 2.59 -11.52 29.65
N ARG A 580 1.49 -11.40 28.90
CA ARG A 580 0.89 -12.51 28.16
C ARG A 580 1.79 -12.99 27.02
N ALA A 581 2.45 -12.09 26.30
CA ALA A 581 3.39 -12.44 25.23
C ALA A 581 4.58 -13.22 25.79
N VAL A 582 5.20 -12.73 26.87
CA VAL A 582 6.32 -13.40 27.54
C VAL A 582 5.92 -14.81 27.98
N ARG A 583 4.83 -14.94 28.74
CA ARG A 583 4.33 -16.25 29.20
C ARG A 583 3.97 -17.19 28.05
N ARG A 584 3.46 -16.65 26.94
CA ARG A 584 3.07 -17.45 25.78
C ARG A 584 4.29 -17.98 25.05
N PHE A 585 5.35 -17.18 24.93
CA PHE A 585 6.62 -17.62 24.35
C PHE A 585 7.27 -18.71 25.23
N ASP A 586 7.39 -18.47 26.54
CA ASP A 586 8.04 -19.42 27.47
C ASP A 586 7.32 -20.77 27.56
N ARG A 587 5.99 -20.80 27.32
CA ARG A 587 5.16 -22.01 27.35
C ARG A 587 4.89 -22.60 25.97
N TYR A 588 5.46 -22.01 24.91
CA TYR A 588 5.18 -22.44 23.56
C TYR A 588 5.84 -23.80 23.29
N THR A 589 5.03 -24.77 22.90
CA THR A 589 5.49 -26.10 22.47
C THR A 589 5.19 -26.23 20.98
N PRO A 590 6.22 -26.41 20.12
CA PRO A 590 5.99 -26.71 18.71
C PRO A 590 5.17 -28.02 18.59
N PRO A 591 4.21 -28.08 17.66
CA PRO A 591 3.44 -29.30 17.39
C PRO A 591 4.30 -30.42 16.81
#